data_AF-A0A7W1TKC0-F1
#
_entry.id   AF-A0A7W1TKC0-F1
#
_cell.length_a   1.000
_cell.length_b   1.000
_cell.length_c   1.000
_cell.angle_alpha   90.00
_cell.angle_beta   90.00
_cell.angle_gamma   90.00
#
_symmetry.space_group_name_H-M   'P 1'
#
loop_
_entity.id
_entity.type
_entity.pdbx_description
1 polymer ?
#
loop_
_entity_poly.entity_id
_entity_poly.type
_entity_poly.pdbx_seq_one_letter_code
_entity_poly.pdbx_strand_id
1 'polypeptide(L)'
;MTQNAIPDEQQAEQQSKTELLASIDQGWSHLEQTIHSLNDSQLTTLRDTQGWSVKDHLVHITAWEQSLLALLEGRNRDQAMGLDDTQNRSMESDEVNNIIYQHNRERSLADVQAALERSHAEVVAAISGLSDADLRKPYSHYQPDDLPSNSDPVVGWIIGNTYEHYDEHAAWIQTLAG
;
A
#
# COMPACT_ATOMS: atom_id res chain seq x y z
N MET A 1 1.99 6.63 14.10
CA MET A 1 1.81 5.89 12.85
C MET A 1 2.91 6.38 11.92
N THR A 2 3.81 5.48 11.57
CA THR A 2 5.15 5.79 11.08
C THR A 2 5.07 6.47 9.73
N GLN A 3 5.57 7.71 9.70
CA GLN A 3 6.21 8.34 8.55
C GLN A 3 6.85 7.25 7.71
N ASN A 4 6.33 7.01 6.49
CA ASN A 4 6.75 5.94 5.56
C ASN A 4 8.22 5.65 5.76
N ALA A 5 8.52 4.58 6.51
CA ALA A 5 9.87 4.25 6.86
C ALA A 5 10.53 3.87 5.54
N ILE A 6 11.38 4.75 5.04
CA ILE A 6 12.27 4.41 3.94
C ILE A 6 13.05 3.19 4.47
N PRO A 7 12.99 2.02 3.81
CA PRO A 7 13.74 0.86 4.26
C PRO A 7 15.23 1.23 4.39
N ASP A 8 15.99 0.47 5.18
CA ASP A 8 17.43 0.65 5.30
C ASP A 8 18.02 0.73 3.87
N GLU A 9 18.42 1.93 3.45
CA GLU A 9 18.59 2.32 2.02
C GLU A 9 19.48 1.33 1.27
N GLN A 10 20.42 0.71 1.98
CA GLN A 10 21.39 -0.24 1.45
C GLN A 10 20.81 -1.58 1.00
N GLN A 11 19.70 -2.07 1.59
CA GLN A 11 19.06 -3.33 1.17
C GLN A 11 18.17 -3.13 -0.06
N ALA A 12 17.40 -2.04 -0.10
CA ALA A 12 16.55 -1.69 -1.24
C ALA A 12 17.37 -1.41 -2.52
N GLU A 13 18.57 -0.81 -2.38
CA GLU A 13 19.46 -0.49 -3.49
C GLU A 13 20.07 -1.70 -4.23
N GLN A 14 20.01 -2.91 -3.66
CA GLN A 14 20.66 -4.10 -4.22
C GLN A 14 19.69 -5.17 -4.73
N GLN A 15 18.41 -5.10 -4.35
CA GLN A 15 17.43 -6.11 -4.76
C GLN A 15 17.11 -6.00 -6.25
N SER A 16 17.26 -7.11 -6.98
CA SER A 16 16.82 -7.22 -8.38
C SER A 16 15.30 -7.23 -8.49
N LYS A 17 14.75 -6.92 -9.66
CA LYS A 17 13.31 -7.03 -9.94
C LYS A 17 12.78 -8.43 -9.64
N THR A 18 13.55 -9.46 -9.96
CA THR A 18 13.16 -10.85 -9.70
C THR A 18 13.02 -11.12 -8.21
N GLU A 19 13.99 -10.68 -7.40
CA GLU A 19 13.93 -10.81 -5.95
C GLU A 19 12.82 -9.94 -5.36
N LEU A 20 12.58 -8.75 -5.93
CA LEU A 20 11.50 -7.85 -5.52
C LEU A 20 10.12 -8.49 -5.73
N LEU A 21 9.87 -9.03 -6.92
CA LEU A 21 8.62 -9.73 -7.20
C LEU A 21 8.43 -10.98 -6.32
N ALA A 22 9.51 -11.70 -6.00
CA ALA A 22 9.44 -12.84 -5.09
C ALA A 22 9.08 -12.42 -3.66
N SER A 23 9.64 -11.32 -3.15
CA SER A 23 9.28 -10.76 -1.85
C SER A 23 7.82 -10.28 -1.82
N ILE A 24 7.36 -9.64 -2.89
CA ILE A 24 5.95 -9.21 -3.04
C ILE A 24 5.00 -10.41 -3.01
N ASP A 25 5.29 -11.45 -3.78
CA ASP A 25 4.49 -12.68 -3.82
C ASP A 25 4.42 -13.38 -2.44
N GLN A 26 5.54 -13.40 -1.72
CA GLN A 26 5.60 -13.97 -0.37
C GLN A 26 4.78 -13.16 0.64
N GLY A 27 4.94 -11.83 0.68
CA GLY A 27 4.20 -10.96 1.60
C GLY A 27 2.70 -10.97 1.30
N TRP A 28 2.34 -10.97 0.01
CA TRP A 28 0.95 -11.09 -0.42
C TRP A 28 0.34 -12.43 0.01
N SER A 29 1.05 -13.54 -0.22
CA SER A 29 0.61 -14.87 0.22
C SER A 29 0.40 -14.95 1.73
N HIS A 30 1.25 -14.29 2.53
CA HIS A 30 1.10 -14.24 3.99
C HIS A 30 -0.12 -13.41 4.42
N LEU A 31 -0.36 -12.26 3.79
CA LEU A 31 -1.56 -11.46 4.02
C LEU A 31 -2.84 -12.26 3.67
N GLU A 32 -2.89 -12.89 2.49
CA GLU A 32 -4.02 -13.72 2.07
C GLU A 32 -4.31 -14.86 3.06
N GLN A 33 -3.28 -15.58 3.51
CA GLN A 33 -3.43 -16.64 4.50
C GLN A 33 -4.00 -16.11 5.82
N THR A 34 -3.55 -14.93 6.23
CA THR A 34 -4.04 -14.27 7.44
C THR A 34 -5.52 -13.90 7.30
N ILE A 35 -5.93 -13.33 6.17
CA ILE A 35 -7.33 -12.98 5.87
C ILE A 35 -8.20 -14.25 5.82
N HIS A 36 -7.76 -15.29 5.11
CA HIS A 36 -8.50 -16.55 4.96
C HIS A 36 -8.66 -17.36 6.26
N SER A 37 -7.83 -17.07 7.28
CA SER A 37 -7.98 -17.68 8.61
C SER A 37 -9.19 -17.14 9.40
N LEU A 38 -9.76 -16.02 8.96
CA LEU A 38 -10.87 -15.33 9.61
C LEU A 38 -12.19 -15.54 8.85
N ASN A 39 -13.30 -15.58 9.58
CA ASN A 39 -14.62 -15.52 8.96
C ASN A 39 -15.11 -14.08 8.74
N ASP A 40 -16.14 -13.90 7.91
CA ASP A 40 -16.72 -12.59 7.57
C ASP A 40 -17.11 -11.74 8.79
N SER A 41 -17.60 -12.38 9.86
CA SER A 41 -17.92 -11.67 11.10
C SER A 41 -16.65 -11.12 11.73
N GLN A 42 -15.58 -11.91 11.85
CA GLN A 42 -14.30 -11.44 12.38
C GLN A 42 -13.72 -10.31 11.53
N LEU A 43 -13.75 -10.46 10.20
CA LEU A 43 -13.24 -9.46 9.26
C LEU A 43 -13.93 -8.09 9.41
N THR A 44 -15.20 -8.08 9.81
CA THR A 44 -16.01 -6.86 9.92
C THR A 44 -16.22 -6.37 11.36
N THR A 45 -15.90 -7.17 12.39
CA THR A 45 -16.20 -6.84 13.81
C THR A 45 -14.99 -6.79 14.74
N LEU A 46 -13.89 -7.49 14.44
CA LEU A 46 -12.65 -7.32 15.20
C LEU A 46 -12.12 -5.89 15.00
N ARG A 47 -11.52 -5.31 16.04
CA ARG A 47 -11.02 -3.93 16.04
C ARG A 47 -9.68 -3.84 16.74
N ASP A 48 -8.75 -3.09 16.17
CA ASP A 48 -7.49 -2.73 16.82
C ASP A 48 -7.68 -1.64 17.89
N THR A 49 -6.58 -1.23 18.51
CA THR A 49 -6.59 -0.19 19.55
C THR A 49 -7.01 1.19 19.02
N GLN A 50 -6.90 1.40 17.71
CA GLN A 50 -7.30 2.63 17.02
C GLN A 50 -8.74 2.56 16.49
N GLY A 51 -9.41 1.41 16.64
CA GLY A 51 -10.78 1.18 16.22
C GLY A 51 -10.94 0.77 14.76
N TRP A 52 -9.88 0.34 14.07
CA TRP A 52 -9.94 -0.17 12.71
C TRP A 52 -10.31 -1.64 12.69
N SER A 53 -11.22 -2.00 11.78
CA SER A 53 -11.51 -3.39 11.46
C SER A 53 -10.50 -3.99 10.51
N VAL A 54 -10.50 -5.32 10.38
CA VAL A 54 -9.71 -5.98 9.33
C VAL A 54 -10.13 -5.46 7.96
N LYS A 55 -11.44 -5.27 7.70
CA LYS A 55 -11.95 -4.62 6.49
C LYS A 55 -11.31 -3.24 6.26
N ASP A 56 -11.13 -2.45 7.31
CA ASP A 56 -10.52 -1.11 7.21
C ASP A 56 -9.02 -1.19 6.90
N HIS A 57 -8.30 -2.17 7.45
CA HIS A 57 -6.92 -2.45 7.03
C HIS A 57 -6.83 -2.84 5.55
N LEU A 58 -7.75 -3.67 5.04
CA LEU A 58 -7.74 -4.04 3.61
C LEU A 58 -8.00 -2.82 2.70
N VAL A 59 -8.91 -1.95 3.10
CA VAL A 59 -9.16 -0.68 2.40
C VAL A 59 -7.90 0.18 2.39
N HIS A 60 -7.22 0.30 3.53
CA HIS A 60 -6.00 1.08 3.66
C HIS A 60 -4.90 0.56 2.72
N ILE A 61 -4.65 -0.75 2.73
CA ILE A 61 -3.68 -1.40 1.82
C ILE A 61 -4.02 -1.08 0.37
N THR A 62 -5.29 -1.27 -0.02
CA THR A 62 -5.76 -0.99 -1.39
C THR A 62 -5.49 0.46 -1.79
N ALA A 63 -5.72 1.43 -0.91
CA ALA A 63 -5.51 2.85 -1.24
C ALA A 63 -4.02 3.15 -1.51
N TRP A 64 -3.12 2.62 -0.69
CA TRP A 64 -1.68 2.81 -0.87
C TRP A 64 -1.10 2.07 -2.08
N GLU A 65 -1.63 0.90 -2.42
CA GLU A 65 -1.31 0.24 -3.69
C GLU A 65 -1.74 1.08 -4.91
N GLN A 66 -2.94 1.68 -4.87
CA GLN A 66 -3.40 2.57 -5.94
C GLN A 66 -2.56 3.86 -6.02
N SER A 67 -2.08 4.36 -4.88
CA SER A 67 -1.09 5.44 -4.81
C SER A 67 0.25 5.05 -5.45
N LEU A 68 0.73 3.82 -5.20
CA LEU A 68 1.93 3.26 -5.83
C LEU A 68 1.75 3.08 -7.34
N LEU A 69 0.60 2.56 -7.77
CA LEU A 69 0.30 2.40 -9.20
C LEU A 69 0.30 3.76 -9.90
N ALA A 70 -0.38 4.75 -9.32
CA ALA A 70 -0.38 6.12 -9.85
C ALA A 70 1.01 6.74 -9.88
N LEU A 71 1.83 6.49 -8.85
CA LEU A 71 3.23 6.87 -8.84
C LEU A 71 3.96 6.31 -10.07
N LEU A 72 3.95 5.00 -10.29
CA LEU A 72 4.65 4.34 -11.39
C LEU A 72 4.15 4.77 -12.78
N GLU A 73 2.88 5.17 -12.88
CA GLU A 73 2.25 5.65 -14.10
C GLU A 73 2.40 7.17 -14.33
N GLY A 74 3.01 7.89 -13.39
CA GLY A 74 3.11 9.36 -13.44
C GLY A 74 1.77 10.09 -13.32
N ARG A 75 0.79 9.44 -12.69
CA ARG A 75 -0.52 10.03 -12.35
C ARG A 75 -0.47 10.68 -10.96
N ASN A 76 -1.46 11.53 -10.68
CA ASN A 76 -1.64 12.12 -9.37
C ASN A 76 -2.00 11.03 -8.34
N ARG A 77 -1.16 10.90 -7.30
CA ARG A 77 -1.27 9.86 -6.27
C ARG A 77 -2.46 10.08 -5.33
N ASP A 78 -2.75 11.33 -5.01
CA ASP A 78 -3.83 11.71 -4.08
C ASP A 78 -5.19 11.39 -4.69
N GLN A 79 -5.36 11.76 -5.95
CA GLN A 79 -6.56 11.44 -6.73
C GLN A 79 -6.76 9.93 -6.86
N ALA A 80 -5.69 9.14 -6.97
CA ALA A 80 -5.78 7.69 -7.01
C ALA A 80 -6.22 7.07 -5.67
N MET A 81 -5.94 7.75 -4.54
CA MET A 81 -6.48 7.40 -3.23
C MET A 81 -7.89 7.94 -2.97
N GLY A 82 -8.47 8.68 -3.92
CA GLY A 82 -9.78 9.32 -3.77
C GLY A 82 -9.75 10.57 -2.89
N LEU A 83 -8.59 11.21 -2.74
CA LEU A 83 -8.44 12.52 -2.10
C LEU A 83 -8.61 13.63 -3.15
N ASP A 84 -9.27 14.73 -2.77
CA ASP A 84 -9.38 15.92 -3.61
C ASP A 84 -8.10 16.77 -3.56
N ASP A 85 -7.82 17.55 -4.60
CA ASP A 85 -6.63 18.41 -4.73
C ASP A 85 -6.52 19.45 -3.58
N THR A 86 -7.64 19.75 -2.92
CA THR A 86 -7.73 20.69 -1.80
C THR A 86 -7.40 20.08 -0.44
N GLN A 87 -7.32 18.76 -0.36
CA GLN A 87 -7.19 18.04 0.90
C GLN A 87 -5.72 17.82 1.27
N ASN A 88 -4.84 17.45 0.34
CA ASN A 88 -3.60 16.77 0.74
C ASN A 88 -2.39 17.62 1.17
N ARG A 89 -2.24 18.89 0.74
CA ARG A 89 -0.94 19.61 0.91
C ARG A 89 -0.53 19.92 2.37
N SER A 90 -1.35 19.62 3.36
CA SER A 90 -1.02 19.82 4.79
C SER A 90 -1.66 18.79 5.72
N MET A 91 -2.15 17.66 5.18
CA MET A 91 -2.81 16.64 5.99
C MET A 91 -1.78 15.70 6.61
N GLU A 92 -1.91 15.48 7.92
CA GLU A 92 -1.17 14.42 8.61
C GLU A 92 -1.72 13.05 8.17
N SER A 93 -0.90 11.99 8.23
CA SER A 93 -1.29 10.64 7.80
C SER A 93 -2.61 10.16 8.42
N ASP A 94 -2.91 10.59 9.65
CA ASP A 94 -4.13 10.26 10.37
C ASP A 94 -5.39 10.87 9.72
N GLU A 95 -5.28 12.05 9.11
CA GLU A 95 -6.41 12.71 8.44
C GLU A 95 -6.73 12.04 7.10
N VAL A 96 -5.69 11.67 6.33
CA VAL A 96 -5.84 10.88 5.08
C VAL A 96 -6.52 9.55 5.38
N ASN A 97 -6.06 8.88 6.44
CA ASN A 97 -6.64 7.63 6.91
C ASN A 97 -8.12 7.76 7.27
N ASN A 98 -8.51 8.84 7.93
CA ASN A 98 -9.92 9.06 8.27
C ASN A 98 -10.78 9.28 7.02
N ILE A 99 -10.29 10.02 6.02
CA ILE A 99 -11.03 10.19 4.74
C ILE A 99 -11.23 8.83 4.06
N ILE A 100 -10.16 8.05 3.95
CA ILE A 100 -10.21 6.69 3.38
C ILE A 100 -11.22 5.84 4.16
N TYR A 101 -11.19 5.87 5.50
CA TYR A 101 -12.17 5.17 6.32
C TYR A 101 -13.61 5.62 6.03
N GLN A 102 -13.89 6.92 6.00
CA GLN A 102 -15.24 7.44 5.74
C GLN A 102 -15.76 7.05 4.35
N HIS A 103 -14.93 7.13 3.31
CA HIS A 103 -15.32 6.76 1.94
C HIS A 103 -15.68 5.28 1.80
N ASN A 104 -15.09 4.42 2.62
CA ASN A 104 -15.20 2.98 2.47
C ASN A 104 -16.08 2.33 3.54
N ARG A 105 -16.59 3.09 4.52
CA ARG A 105 -17.38 2.57 5.64
C ARG A 105 -18.56 1.72 5.19
N GLU A 106 -19.28 2.19 4.17
CA GLU A 106 -20.49 1.56 3.61
C GLU A 106 -20.19 0.49 2.54
N ARG A 107 -18.91 0.26 2.16
CA ARG A 107 -18.56 -0.79 1.20
C ARG A 107 -18.75 -2.18 1.82
N SER A 108 -19.26 -3.10 1.01
CA SER A 108 -19.38 -4.50 1.41
C SER A 108 -18.00 -5.14 1.57
N LEU A 109 -17.90 -6.17 2.41
CA LEU A 109 -16.64 -6.93 2.58
C LEU A 109 -16.16 -7.51 1.24
N ALA A 110 -17.08 -8.06 0.44
CA ALA A 110 -16.79 -8.64 -0.87
C ALA A 110 -16.21 -7.60 -1.84
N ASP A 111 -16.76 -6.39 -1.87
CA ASP A 111 -16.23 -5.31 -2.73
C ASP A 111 -14.86 -4.81 -2.28
N VAL A 112 -14.55 -4.91 -0.97
CA VAL A 112 -13.23 -4.56 -0.43
C VAL A 112 -12.20 -5.61 -0.80
N GLN A 113 -12.51 -6.90 -0.61
CA GLN A 113 -11.62 -8.01 -0.99
C GLN A 113 -11.34 -8.01 -2.49
N ALA A 114 -12.38 -7.89 -3.33
CA ALA A 114 -12.22 -7.84 -4.78
C ALA A 114 -11.41 -6.62 -5.27
N ALA A 115 -11.46 -5.50 -4.53
CA ALA A 115 -10.65 -4.34 -4.87
C ALA A 115 -9.19 -4.50 -4.47
N LEU A 116 -8.92 -5.12 -3.31
CA LEU A 116 -7.58 -5.46 -2.87
C LEU A 116 -6.89 -6.41 -3.86
N GLU A 117 -7.56 -7.51 -4.22
CA GLU A 117 -7.02 -8.47 -5.21
C GLU A 117 -6.71 -7.82 -6.56
N ARG A 118 -7.63 -6.97 -7.06
CA ARG A 118 -7.43 -6.24 -8.31
C ARG A 118 -6.25 -5.30 -8.24
N SER A 119 -6.18 -4.52 -7.16
CA SER A 119 -5.14 -3.53 -6.93
C SER A 119 -3.76 -4.18 -6.85
N HIS A 120 -3.63 -5.28 -6.10
CA HIS A 120 -2.42 -6.08 -6.05
C HIS A 120 -1.99 -6.57 -7.45
N ALA A 121 -2.92 -7.15 -8.22
CA ALA A 121 -2.64 -7.64 -9.57
C ALA A 121 -2.17 -6.53 -10.53
N GLU A 122 -2.76 -5.33 -10.44
CA GLU A 122 -2.36 -4.15 -11.23
C GLU A 122 -0.94 -3.68 -10.84
N VAL A 123 -0.63 -3.62 -9.53
CA VAL A 123 0.70 -3.26 -9.02
C VAL A 123 1.75 -4.28 -9.47
N VAL A 124 1.49 -5.58 -9.34
CA VAL A 124 2.42 -6.64 -9.78
C VAL A 124 2.65 -6.56 -11.29
N ALA A 125 1.61 -6.30 -12.08
CA ALA A 125 1.74 -6.13 -13.52
C ALA A 125 2.60 -4.90 -13.89
N ALA A 126 2.38 -3.77 -13.22
CA ALA A 126 3.18 -2.56 -13.41
C ALA A 126 4.66 -2.80 -13.07
N ILE A 127 4.96 -3.39 -11.91
CA ILE A 127 6.33 -3.70 -11.48
C ILE A 127 7.00 -4.71 -12.42
N SER A 128 6.26 -5.72 -12.88
CA SER A 128 6.78 -6.72 -13.82
C SER A 128 7.24 -6.11 -15.15
N GLY A 129 6.60 -5.01 -15.58
CA GLY A 129 6.94 -4.24 -16.77
C GLY A 129 8.22 -3.39 -16.65
N LEU A 130 8.71 -3.14 -15.43
CA LEU A 130 9.92 -2.35 -15.19
C LEU A 130 11.20 -3.14 -15.48
N SER A 131 12.31 -2.45 -15.70
CA SER A 131 13.67 -3.02 -15.64
C SER A 131 14.33 -2.78 -14.29
N ASP A 132 15.44 -3.47 -13.98
CA ASP A 132 16.24 -3.17 -12.78
C ASP A 132 16.70 -1.71 -12.75
N ALA A 133 16.99 -1.11 -13.92
CA ALA A 133 17.36 0.28 -14.02
C ALA A 133 16.19 1.22 -13.68
N ASP A 134 14.96 0.86 -14.05
CA ASP A 134 13.76 1.65 -13.72
C ASP A 134 13.50 1.68 -12.21
N LEU A 135 13.78 0.58 -11.50
CA LEU A 135 13.69 0.50 -10.03
C LEU A 135 14.67 1.45 -9.32
N ARG A 136 15.76 1.83 -9.99
CA ARG A 136 16.79 2.74 -9.47
C ARG A 136 16.60 4.19 -9.87
N LYS A 137 15.60 4.48 -10.71
CA LYS A 137 15.27 5.87 -11.03
C LYS A 137 14.70 6.57 -9.80
N PRO A 138 15.01 7.86 -9.62
CA PRO A 138 14.54 8.62 -8.47
C PRO A 138 13.01 8.76 -8.51
N TYR A 139 12.37 8.96 -7.35
CA TYR A 139 10.96 9.30 -7.26
C TYR A 139 10.55 10.43 -8.23
N SER A 140 11.36 11.49 -8.27
CA SER A 140 11.17 12.64 -9.18
C SER A 140 11.21 12.31 -10.67
N HIS A 141 11.71 11.12 -11.07
CA HIS A 141 11.55 10.65 -12.46
C HIS A 141 10.09 10.39 -12.80
N TYR A 142 9.35 9.82 -11.86
CA TYR A 142 7.96 9.42 -12.03
C TYR A 142 6.98 10.53 -11.62
N GLN A 143 7.38 11.37 -10.66
CA GLN A 143 6.58 12.50 -10.15
C GLN A 143 7.38 13.81 -10.27
N PRO A 144 7.64 14.30 -11.50
CA PRO A 144 8.50 15.47 -11.71
C PRO A 144 7.92 16.79 -11.18
N ASP A 145 6.59 16.86 -11.04
CA ASP A 145 5.87 18.04 -10.57
C ASP A 145 5.67 18.06 -9.03
N ASP A 146 6.06 16.98 -8.34
CA ASP A 146 6.01 16.87 -6.88
C ASP A 146 7.31 17.43 -6.28
N LEU A 147 7.20 18.58 -5.62
CA LEU A 147 8.34 19.38 -5.15
C LEU A 147 8.43 19.37 -3.61
N PRO A 148 9.65 19.33 -3.04
CA PRO A 148 10.94 19.38 -3.72
C PRO A 148 11.29 18.06 -4.42
N SER A 149 12.14 18.14 -5.45
CA SER A 149 12.64 16.96 -6.16
C SER A 149 13.21 15.94 -5.17
N ASN A 150 12.65 14.72 -5.19
CA ASN A 150 13.14 13.61 -4.39
C ASN A 150 14.04 12.69 -5.26
N SER A 151 15.28 12.49 -4.82
CA SER A 151 16.30 11.69 -5.50
C SER A 151 16.33 10.22 -5.10
N ASP A 152 15.55 9.82 -4.10
CA ASP A 152 15.58 8.47 -3.56
C ASP A 152 14.98 7.50 -4.61
N PRO A 153 15.54 6.29 -4.75
CA PRO A 153 15.07 5.31 -5.71
C PRO A 153 13.61 4.89 -5.50
N VAL A 154 12.85 4.78 -6.59
CA VAL A 154 11.43 4.39 -6.55
C VAL A 154 11.19 3.02 -5.88
N VAL A 155 12.19 2.13 -5.89
CA VAL A 155 12.11 0.82 -5.23
C VAL A 155 11.77 0.93 -3.74
N GLY A 156 12.19 2.00 -3.04
CA GLY A 156 11.80 2.21 -1.64
C GLY A 156 10.29 2.36 -1.46
N TRP A 157 9.61 3.05 -2.38
CA TRP A 157 8.15 3.16 -2.38
C TRP A 157 7.47 1.85 -2.75
N ILE A 158 8.04 1.09 -3.68
CA ILE A 158 7.50 -0.23 -4.02
C ILE A 158 7.52 -1.13 -2.79
N ILE A 159 8.67 -1.23 -2.11
CA ILE A 159 8.86 -2.03 -0.90
C ILE A 159 7.84 -1.62 0.18
N GLY A 160 7.82 -0.33 0.54
CA GLY A 160 6.99 0.19 1.62
C GLY A 160 5.49 0.20 1.34
N ASN A 161 5.05 0.04 0.09
CA ASN A 161 3.62 -0.06 -0.27
C ASN A 161 3.21 -1.49 -0.67
N THR A 162 4.13 -2.46 -0.63
CA THR A 162 3.86 -3.87 -0.94
C THR A 162 4.24 -4.77 0.24
N TYR A 163 5.29 -5.59 0.15
CA TYR A 163 5.50 -6.67 1.12
C TYR A 163 5.73 -6.20 2.55
N GLU A 164 6.42 -5.07 2.79
CA GLU A 164 6.55 -4.53 4.16
C GLU A 164 5.18 -4.08 4.71
N HIS A 165 4.34 -3.51 3.85
CA HIS A 165 2.99 -3.07 4.20
C HIS A 165 2.06 -4.25 4.46
N TYR A 166 2.16 -5.30 3.64
CA TYR A 166 1.43 -6.55 3.82
C TYR A 166 1.83 -7.22 5.13
N ASP A 167 3.13 -7.33 5.40
CA ASP A 167 3.66 -7.96 6.62
C ASP A 167 3.25 -7.18 7.87
N GLU A 168 3.33 -5.85 7.84
CA GLU A 168 2.86 -4.99 8.93
C GLU A 168 1.38 -5.25 9.23
N HIS A 169 0.51 -5.14 8.21
CA HIS A 169 -0.92 -5.33 8.43
C HIS A 169 -1.31 -6.76 8.76
N ALA A 170 -0.63 -7.77 8.20
CA ALA A 170 -0.83 -9.15 8.58
C ALA A 170 -0.53 -9.35 10.07
N ALA A 171 0.57 -8.78 10.60
CA ALA A 171 0.90 -8.84 12.02
C ALA A 171 -0.16 -8.15 12.92
N TRP A 172 -0.68 -6.99 12.49
CA TRP A 172 -1.80 -6.34 13.17
C TRP A 172 -3.04 -7.24 13.19
N ILE A 173 -3.45 -7.78 12.04
CA ILE A 173 -4.64 -8.64 11.92
C ILE A 173 -4.50 -9.92 12.75
N GLN A 174 -3.33 -10.55 12.76
CA GLN A 174 -3.05 -11.72 13.59
C GLN A 174 -3.20 -11.41 15.07
N THR A 175 -2.74 -10.24 15.51
CA THR A 175 -2.92 -9.79 16.90
C THR A 175 -4.40 -9.63 17.27
N LEU A 176 -5.26 -9.25 16.32
CA LEU A 176 -6.72 -9.18 16.53
C LEU A 176 -7.39 -10.55 16.63
N ALA A 177 -6.84 -11.55 15.94
CA ALA A 177 -7.41 -12.88 15.82
C ALA A 177 -7.26 -13.74 17.09
N GLY A 178 -6.27 -13.42 17.93
CA GLY A 178 -5.98 -14.12 19.20
C GLY A 178 -4.89 -15.17 19.06
#